data_AF-A0A6M0RRC7-F1
#
_entry.id   AF-A0A6M0RRC7-F1
#
_cell.length_a   1.000
_cell.length_b   1.000
_cell.length_c   1.000
_cell.angle_alpha   90.00
_cell.angle_beta   90.00
_cell.angle_gamma   90.00
#
_symmetry.space_group_name_H-M   'P 1'
#
loop_
_entity.id
_entity.type
_entity.pdbx_description
1 polymer ?
#
loop_
_entity_poly.entity_id
_entity_poly.type
_entity_poly.pdbx_seq_one_letter_code
_entity_poly.pdbx_strand_id
1 'polypeptide(L)'
;MADDDYKNSSSGLTIELTGDGSATFYSEEFGEHFHCRHGAYTDAQRNYVDAANIPELAKAERLSILDVCYGLGYNTAAALDTIQQVNPDCQVTIRALEINVTVVWDAIANNLIHHWTPHTQQILKTLATEQSYKS
;
A
#
# COMPACT_ATOMS: atom_id res chain seq x y z
N MET A 1 -41.27 -11.60 10.76
CA MET A 1 -40.64 -10.29 11.00
C MET A 1 -39.19 -10.62 11.25
N ALA A 2 -38.42 -10.72 10.17
CA ALA A 2 -37.03 -11.17 10.18
C ALA A 2 -36.16 -9.91 10.11
N ASP A 3 -35.37 -9.69 11.16
CA ASP A 3 -34.27 -8.74 11.18
C ASP A 3 -33.10 -9.38 10.42
N ASP A 4 -33.04 -9.12 9.11
CA ASP A 4 -31.97 -9.60 8.22
C ASP A 4 -31.21 -8.44 7.53
N ASP A 5 -31.22 -7.24 8.09
CA ASP A 5 -30.59 -6.05 7.47
C ASP A 5 -29.21 -5.66 8.06
N TYR A 6 -28.62 -6.48 8.94
CA TYR A 6 -27.30 -6.15 9.53
C TYR A 6 -26.09 -6.69 8.75
N LYS A 7 -26.28 -7.12 7.49
CA LYS A 7 -25.20 -7.63 6.63
C LYS A 7 -25.29 -7.05 5.21
N ASN A 8 -25.01 -5.75 5.09
CA ASN A 8 -24.47 -5.23 3.84
C ASN A 8 -23.43 -4.15 4.16
N SER A 9 -22.16 -4.57 4.19
CA SER A 9 -21.01 -3.69 4.28
C SER A 9 -20.89 -2.86 3.01
N SER A 10 -20.89 -1.54 3.11
CA SER A 10 -20.21 -0.71 2.12
C SER A 10 -19.41 0.32 2.89
N SER A 11 -18.09 0.18 2.89
CA SER A 11 -17.13 1.12 3.47
C SER A 11 -17.16 2.51 2.79
N GLY A 12 -18.19 2.82 1.97
CA GLY A 12 -18.24 4.00 1.11
C GLY A 12 -17.09 4.02 0.09
N LEU A 13 -16.40 2.90 -0.11
CA LEU A 13 -15.24 2.79 -0.98
C LEU A 13 -15.62 2.12 -2.30
N THR A 14 -15.21 2.74 -3.40
CA THR A 14 -15.31 2.17 -4.74
C THR A 14 -13.92 2.07 -5.37
N ILE A 15 -13.70 1.04 -6.18
CA ILE A 15 -12.42 0.85 -6.89
C ILE A 15 -12.48 1.61 -8.21
N GLU A 16 -11.49 2.46 -8.45
CA GLU A 16 -11.33 3.20 -9.71
C GLU A 16 -9.96 2.97 -10.33
N LEU A 17 -9.91 2.90 -11.66
CA LEU A 17 -8.66 2.87 -12.42
C LEU A 17 -8.08 4.27 -12.58
N THR A 18 -6.75 4.35 -12.54
CA THR A 18 -5.98 5.58 -12.74
C THR A 18 -5.28 5.57 -14.10
N GLY A 19 -4.70 6.71 -14.48
CA GLY A 19 -4.07 6.93 -15.78
C GLY A 19 -2.84 6.07 -16.07
N ASP A 20 -2.16 5.53 -15.05
CA ASP A 20 -1.00 4.63 -15.21
C ASP A 20 -1.37 3.14 -15.16
N GLY A 21 -2.67 2.82 -15.13
CA GLY A 21 -3.18 1.44 -15.09
C GLY A 21 -3.24 0.84 -13.69
N SER A 22 -2.80 1.55 -12.65
CA SER A 22 -3.07 1.18 -11.26
C SER A 22 -4.50 1.46 -10.85
N ALA A 23 -4.98 0.78 -9.81
CA ALA A 23 -6.29 1.03 -9.20
C ALA A 23 -6.13 1.80 -7.88
N THR A 24 -7.13 2.58 -7.50
CA THR A 24 -7.21 3.26 -6.20
C THR A 24 -8.61 3.13 -5.63
N PHE A 25 -8.77 3.44 -4.34
CA PHE A 25 -10.10 3.63 -3.76
C PHE A 25 -10.55 5.08 -3.90
N TYR A 26 -11.83 5.27 -4.17
CA TYR A 26 -12.55 6.53 -3.98
C TYR A 26 -13.43 6.42 -2.73
N SER A 27 -13.30 7.38 -1.81
CA SER A 27 -14.14 7.48 -0.62
C SER A 27 -15.30 8.42 -0.87
N GLU A 28 -16.52 7.91 -0.81
CA GLU A 28 -17.74 8.73 -0.85
C GLU A 28 -17.88 9.63 0.38
N GLU A 29 -17.36 9.19 1.54
CA GLU A 29 -17.39 9.96 2.79
C GLU A 29 -16.57 11.25 2.68
N PHE A 30 -15.34 11.15 2.15
CA PHE A 30 -14.44 12.30 2.02
C PHE A 30 -14.54 13.00 0.67
N GLY A 31 -15.14 12.36 -0.34
CA GLY A 31 -15.17 12.87 -1.71
C GLY A 31 -13.81 12.86 -2.40
N GLU A 32 -12.91 11.97 -1.97
CA GLU A 32 -11.50 11.95 -2.37
C GLU A 32 -11.00 10.56 -2.76
N HIS A 33 -10.04 10.52 -3.68
CA HIS A 33 -9.29 9.31 -4.03
C HIS A 33 -8.11 9.12 -3.08
N PHE A 34 -7.80 7.86 -2.77
CA PHE A 34 -6.64 7.51 -1.93
C PHE A 34 -5.29 7.84 -2.61
N HIS A 35 -5.28 7.97 -3.94
CA HIS A 35 -4.12 8.32 -4.74
C HIS A 35 -4.55 9.18 -5.92
N CYS A 36 -3.63 9.94 -6.54
CA CYS A 36 -3.98 10.73 -7.71
C CYS A 36 -4.48 9.86 -8.85
N ARG A 37 -5.51 10.36 -9.53
CA ARG A 37 -6.09 9.73 -10.71
C ARG A 37 -5.15 9.67 -11.91
N HIS A 38 -4.09 10.47 -11.93
CA HIS A 38 -3.08 10.40 -12.99
C HIS A 38 -2.30 9.07 -12.93
N GLY A 39 -2.14 8.48 -11.74
CA GLY A 39 -1.44 7.22 -11.57
C GLY A 39 -1.02 6.95 -10.13
N ALA A 40 -1.59 5.94 -9.48
CA ALA A 40 -1.27 5.63 -8.09
C ALA A 40 0.15 5.06 -7.91
N TYR A 41 0.65 4.27 -8.87
CA TYR A 41 2.02 3.75 -8.82
C TYR A 41 3.04 4.85 -9.10
N THR A 42 2.75 5.69 -10.09
CA THR A 42 3.59 6.85 -10.45
C THR A 42 3.71 7.82 -9.29
N ASP A 43 2.59 8.07 -8.60
CA ASP A 43 2.55 8.90 -7.39
C ASP A 43 3.37 8.30 -6.25
N ALA A 44 3.19 7.00 -5.96
CA ALA A 44 3.96 6.31 -4.91
C ALA A 44 5.47 6.43 -5.18
N GLN A 45 5.90 6.22 -6.42
CA GLN A 45 7.31 6.37 -6.79
C GLN A 45 7.79 7.81 -6.59
N ARG A 46 7.13 8.80 -7.17
CA ARG A 46 7.64 10.18 -7.19
C ARG A 46 7.53 10.90 -5.84
N ASN A 47 6.37 10.79 -5.20
CA ASN A 47 6.05 11.60 -4.03
C ASN A 47 6.50 10.94 -2.72
N TYR A 48 6.79 9.64 -2.73
CA TYR A 48 7.24 8.92 -1.53
C TYR A 48 8.64 8.34 -1.71
N VAL A 49 8.87 7.52 -2.73
CA VAL A 49 10.18 6.85 -2.89
C VAL A 49 11.27 7.85 -3.26
N ASP A 50 11.06 8.65 -4.29
CA ASP A 50 12.05 9.62 -4.78
C ASP A 50 12.18 10.79 -3.79
N ALA A 51 11.07 11.32 -3.29
CA ALA A 51 11.06 12.43 -2.33
C ALA A 51 11.72 12.08 -1.00
N ALA A 52 11.58 10.83 -0.51
CA ALA A 52 12.28 10.36 0.68
C ALA A 52 13.71 9.86 0.40
N ASN A 53 14.17 9.95 -0.85
CA ASN A 53 15.49 9.53 -1.29
C ASN A 53 15.80 8.05 -0.96
N ILE A 54 14.78 7.18 -1.06
CA ILE A 54 14.91 5.74 -0.81
C ILE A 54 16.02 5.10 -1.67
N PRO A 55 16.22 5.44 -2.96
CA PRO A 55 17.30 4.86 -3.75
C PRO A 55 18.70 5.08 -3.17
N GLU A 56 18.95 6.22 -2.52
CA GLU A 56 20.24 6.46 -1.87
C GLU A 56 20.31 5.75 -0.51
N LEU A 57 19.25 5.84 0.28
CA LEU A 57 19.19 5.22 1.61
C LEU A 57 19.30 3.69 1.56
N ALA A 58 18.78 3.06 0.50
CA ALA A 58 18.82 1.62 0.29
C ALA A 58 20.25 1.06 0.15
N LYS A 59 21.26 1.89 -0.14
CA LYS A 59 22.67 1.46 -0.21
C LYS A 59 23.24 1.08 1.16
N ALA A 60 22.57 1.44 2.25
CA ALA A 60 22.96 1.03 3.59
C ALA A 60 22.70 -0.48 3.82
N GLU A 61 23.38 -1.06 4.81
CA GLU A 61 23.13 -2.44 5.25
C GLU A 61 21.72 -2.61 5.83
N ARG A 62 21.17 -1.55 6.44
CA ARG A 62 19.86 -1.58 7.11
C ARG A 62 19.06 -0.33 6.79
N LEU A 63 17.77 -0.51 6.56
CA LEU A 63 16.81 0.58 6.37
C LEU A 63 15.54 0.32 7.18
N SER A 64 15.07 1.34 7.88
CA SER A 64 13.82 1.30 8.65
C SER A 64 12.81 2.27 8.06
N ILE A 65 11.59 1.79 7.82
CA ILE A 65 10.49 2.57 7.25
C ILE A 65 9.32 2.60 8.24
N LEU A 66 8.78 3.80 8.47
CA LEU A 66 7.48 3.99 9.13
C LEU A 66 6.52 4.52 8.06
N ASP A 67 5.50 3.71 7.73
CA ASP A 67 4.42 4.08 6.82
C ASP A 67 3.17 4.41 7.66
N VAL A 68 2.75 5.67 7.63
CA VAL A 68 1.59 6.18 8.37
C VAL A 68 0.48 6.46 7.37
N CYS A 69 -0.72 5.94 7.64
CA CYS A 69 -1.83 5.87 6.69
C CYS A 69 -1.51 4.92 5.53
N TYR A 70 -1.21 3.66 5.90
CA TYR A 70 -0.77 2.62 4.97
C TYR A 70 -1.74 2.41 3.79
N GLY A 71 -3.06 2.54 4.01
CA GLY A 71 -4.07 2.46 2.95
C GLY A 71 -3.97 1.17 2.13
N LEU A 72 -3.68 1.31 0.84
CA LEU A 72 -3.53 0.20 -0.11
C LEU A 72 -2.13 -0.45 -0.07
N GLY A 73 -1.17 0.16 0.64
CA GLY A 73 0.21 -0.31 0.76
C GLY A 73 1.13 0.05 -0.41
N TYR A 74 0.71 0.90 -1.34
CA TYR A 74 1.49 1.21 -2.56
C TYR A 74 2.79 1.96 -2.29
N ASN A 75 2.82 2.86 -1.31
CA ASN A 75 4.05 3.57 -0.94
C ASN A 75 5.09 2.60 -0.39
N THR A 76 4.67 1.73 0.52
CA THR A 76 5.51 0.63 1.03
C THR A 76 5.95 -0.31 -0.11
N ALA A 77 5.06 -0.67 -1.03
CA ALA A 77 5.38 -1.57 -2.14
C ALA A 77 6.44 -0.99 -3.08
N ALA A 78 6.26 0.27 -3.48
CA ALA A 78 7.21 0.99 -4.34
C ALA A 78 8.58 1.13 -3.66
N ALA A 79 8.60 1.39 -2.35
CA ALA A 79 9.84 1.44 -1.58
C ALA A 79 10.54 0.08 -1.52
N LEU A 80 9.81 -1.00 -1.25
CA LEU A 80 10.35 -2.38 -1.21
C LEU A 80 10.96 -2.79 -2.55
N ASP A 81 10.23 -2.60 -3.66
CA ASP A 81 10.73 -2.92 -4.99
C ASP A 81 11.98 -2.09 -5.34
N THR A 82 12.01 -0.81 -4.97
CA THR A 82 13.18 0.06 -5.16
C THR A 82 14.38 -0.41 -4.34
N ILE A 83 14.20 -0.74 -3.06
CA ILE A 83 15.27 -1.24 -2.20
C ILE A 83 15.84 -2.54 -2.77
N GLN A 84 14.98 -3.47 -3.16
CA GLN A 84 15.37 -4.75 -3.75
C GLN A 84 16.21 -4.57 -5.02
N GLN A 85 15.90 -3.56 -5.84
CA GLN A 85 16.64 -3.24 -7.06
C GLN A 85 18.01 -2.61 -6.77
N VAL A 86 18.09 -1.75 -5.75
CA VAL A 86 19.33 -1.04 -5.39
C VAL A 86 20.29 -1.93 -4.61
N ASN A 87 19.79 -2.63 -3.61
CA ASN A 87 20.56 -3.46 -2.70
C ASN A 87 19.72 -4.65 -2.23
N PRO A 88 19.81 -5.82 -2.89
CA PRO A 88 19.04 -7.00 -2.54
C PRO A 88 19.37 -7.57 -1.15
N ASP A 89 20.52 -7.19 -0.57
CA ASP A 89 20.98 -7.62 0.75
C ASP A 89 20.64 -6.61 1.86
N CYS A 90 19.94 -5.51 1.54
CA CYS A 90 19.53 -4.52 2.53
C CYS A 90 18.53 -5.14 3.52
N GLN A 91 18.82 -5.08 4.81
CA GLN A 91 17.90 -5.53 5.85
C GLN A 91 16.84 -4.45 6.09
N VAL A 92 15.59 -4.78 5.79
CA VAL A 92 14.48 -3.82 5.89
C VAL A 92 13.64 -4.13 7.12
N THR A 93 13.36 -3.10 7.92
CA THR A 93 12.35 -3.15 8.98
C THR A 93 11.24 -2.16 8.65
N ILE A 94 9.98 -2.60 8.71
CA ILE A 94 8.82 -1.78 8.38
C ILE A 94 7.84 -1.77 9.54
N ARG A 95 7.26 -0.60 9.81
CA ARG A 95 6.05 -0.43 10.61
C ARG A 95 5.01 0.26 9.75
N ALA A 96 3.86 -0.36 9.57
CA ALA A 96 2.78 0.11 8.73
C ALA A 96 1.52 0.32 9.57
N LEU A 97 1.12 1.58 9.73
CA LEU A 97 0.02 1.97 10.61
C LEU A 97 -1.19 2.38 9.77
N GLU A 98 -2.28 1.65 9.92
CA GLU A 98 -3.57 1.97 9.33
C GLU A 98 -4.64 1.99 10.43
N ILE A 99 -5.40 3.07 10.50
CA ILE A 99 -6.50 3.20 11.46
C ILE A 99 -7.69 2.34 11.03
N ASN A 100 -7.96 2.26 9.73
CA ASN A 100 -9.03 1.45 9.18
C ASN A 100 -8.49 0.21 8.46
N VAL A 101 -8.24 -0.85 9.23
CA VAL A 101 -7.70 -2.12 8.71
C VAL A 101 -8.54 -2.76 7.61
N THR A 102 -9.84 -2.41 7.51
CA THR A 102 -10.71 -2.92 6.43
C THR A 102 -10.26 -2.46 5.06
N VAL A 103 -9.67 -1.26 4.94
CA VAL A 103 -9.08 -0.75 3.69
C VAL A 103 -8.00 -1.70 3.17
N VAL A 104 -7.13 -2.15 4.07
CA VAL A 104 -6.02 -3.04 3.72
C VAL A 104 -6.54 -4.40 3.27
N TRP A 105 -7.52 -4.94 3.98
CA TRP A 105 -8.12 -6.22 3.63
C TRP A 105 -8.89 -6.15 2.31
N ASP A 106 -9.64 -5.08 2.08
CA ASP A 106 -10.35 -4.86 0.82
C ASP A 106 -9.37 -4.74 -0.36
N ALA A 107 -8.24 -4.06 -0.18
CA ALA A 107 -7.22 -3.96 -1.23
C ALA A 107 -6.65 -5.34 -1.61
N ILE A 108 -6.38 -6.20 -0.62
CA ILE A 108 -5.88 -7.56 -0.85
C ILE A 108 -6.96 -8.45 -1.47
N ALA A 109 -8.18 -8.43 -0.93
CA ALA A 109 -9.30 -9.26 -1.37
C ALA A 109 -9.71 -8.94 -2.81
N ASN A 110 -9.63 -7.66 -3.21
CA ASN A 110 -9.89 -7.20 -4.58
C ASN A 110 -8.65 -7.26 -5.48
N ASN A 111 -7.57 -7.89 -5.04
CA ASN A 111 -6.36 -8.12 -5.82
C ASN A 111 -5.71 -6.81 -6.33
N LEU A 112 -5.81 -5.70 -5.60
CA LEU A 112 -5.26 -4.40 -6.03
C LEU A 112 -3.73 -4.37 -6.02
N ILE A 113 -3.09 -5.29 -5.29
CA ILE A 113 -1.64 -5.40 -5.17
C ILE A 113 -0.98 -6.29 -6.24
N HIS A 114 -1.73 -6.83 -7.20
CA HIS A 114 -1.28 -7.86 -8.14
C HIS A 114 -0.12 -7.44 -9.05
N HIS A 115 0.06 -6.13 -9.26
CA HIS A 115 1.11 -5.59 -10.12
C HIS A 115 2.51 -5.72 -9.50
N TRP A 116 2.60 -5.72 -8.17
CA TRP A 116 3.86 -5.78 -7.45
C TRP A 116 4.46 -7.19 -7.50
N THR A 117 5.77 -7.31 -7.26
CA THR A 117 6.44 -8.61 -7.28
C THR A 117 5.82 -9.59 -6.26
N PRO A 118 5.86 -10.92 -6.48
CA PRO A 118 5.31 -11.88 -5.52
C PRO A 118 5.90 -11.77 -4.11
N HIS A 119 7.19 -11.41 -4.03
CA HIS A 119 7.87 -11.15 -2.76
C HIS A 119 7.26 -9.94 -2.04
N THR A 120 7.11 -8.82 -2.75
CA THR A 120 6.49 -7.60 -2.21
C THR A 120 5.04 -7.86 -1.80
N GLN A 121 4.25 -8.57 -2.61
CA GLN A 121 2.89 -8.96 -2.25
C GLN A 121 2.82 -9.77 -0.94
N GLN A 122 3.79 -10.67 -0.71
CA GLN A 122 3.84 -11.45 0.53
C GLN A 122 4.12 -10.55 1.73
N ILE A 123 5.05 -9.59 1.60
CA ILE A 123 5.35 -8.63 2.66
C ILE A 123 4.13 -7.74 2.96
N LEU A 124 3.43 -7.24 1.94
CA LEU A 124 2.23 -6.42 2.13
C LEU A 124 1.12 -7.20 2.86
N LYS A 125 0.97 -8.50 2.57
CA LYS A 125 0.04 -9.38 3.29
C LYS A 125 0.43 -9.59 4.75
N THR A 126 1.72 -9.74 5.05
CA THR A 126 2.22 -9.77 6.43
C THR A 126 1.94 -8.46 7.15
N LEU A 127 2.21 -7.32 6.52
CA LEU A 127 1.94 -6.00 7.10
C LEU A 127 0.45 -5.77 7.38
N ALA A 128 -0.45 -6.32 6.55
CA ALA A 128 -1.90 -6.22 6.75
C ALA A 128 -2.40 -6.90 8.03
N THR A 129 -1.66 -7.88 8.56
CA THR A 129 -2.03 -8.60 9.79
C THR A 129 -1.17 -8.20 10.99
N GLU A 130 0.11 -7.95 10.77
CA GLU A 130 1.10 -7.76 11.84
C GLU A 130 1.51 -6.30 12.04
N GLN A 131 1.13 -5.40 11.13
CA GLN A 131 1.54 -4.00 11.09
C GLN A 131 3.06 -3.78 11.12
N SER A 132 3.83 -4.85 10.94
CA SER A 132 5.27 -4.82 10.94
C SER A 132 5.88 -5.96 10.15
N TYR A 133 7.08 -5.72 9.66
CA TYR A 133 7.87 -6.68 8.90
C TYR A 133 9.35 -6.47 9.19
N LYS A 134 10.11 -7.55 9.15
CA LYS A 134 11.57 -7.54 9.20
C LYS A 134 12.11 -8.67 8.31
N SER A 135 12.98 -8.33 7.37
CA SER A 135 13.69 -9.27 6.48
C SER A 135 14.71 -10.13 7.21
#